data_AF-A0A0B1SBA5-F1
#
_entry.id   AF-A0A0B1SBA5-F1
#
_cell.length_a   1.000
_cell.length_b   1.000
_cell.length_c   1.000
_cell.angle_alpha   90.00
_cell.angle_beta   90.00
_cell.angle_gamma   90.00
#
_symmetry.space_group_name_H-M   'P 1'
#
loop_
_entity.id
_entity.type
_entity.pdbx_description
1 polymer ?
#
loop_
_entity_poly.entity_id
_entity_poly.type
_entity_poly.pdbx_seq_one_letter_code
_entity_poly.pdbx_strand_id
1 'polypeptide(L)'
;MGTPSLSIMLIEMLKLMHHAKAEDVKFIRLGTSGGVGVEPGTVVVTTNAMNGELTDKYVQWIAGKRYERLTLSYTHVYTTANYKHLQIERETWLDEDLRKDLIATAAENNIPVVTGLTLCADDFYEGQMRLDGFFCEYKSDEKFDFLKKIHEKGVRNIEMESTCFASTTYRAGVKGETYMIHMDRDAAAWHVHRKPLLLTLLDYVFATLWIGASFRHAYSAFFFQTTY
;
A
#
# COMPACT_ATOMS: atom_id res chain seq x y z
N MET A 1 -8.55 -8.02 2.54
CA MET A 1 -7.94 -6.80 3.09
C MET A 1 -7.02 -7.22 4.22
N GLY A 2 -5.95 -6.47 4.43
CA GLY A 2 -4.89 -6.79 5.37
C GLY A 2 -3.74 -7.61 4.77
N THR A 3 -2.59 -7.46 5.39
CA THR A 3 -1.33 -8.12 5.07
C THR A 3 -1.44 -9.63 4.80
N PRO A 4 -2.15 -10.45 5.60
CA PRO A 4 -2.27 -11.89 5.33
C PRO A 4 -2.87 -12.19 3.96
N SER A 5 -3.91 -11.45 3.56
CA SER A 5 -4.58 -11.63 2.27
C SER A 5 -3.68 -11.19 1.10
N LEU A 6 -3.01 -10.05 1.22
CA LEU A 6 -2.08 -9.58 0.20
C LEU A 6 -0.91 -10.56 0.00
N SER A 7 -0.37 -11.10 1.09
CA SER A 7 0.79 -12.00 1.02
C SER A 7 0.53 -13.24 0.18
N ILE A 8 -0.68 -13.84 0.26
CA ILE A 8 -1.07 -14.98 -0.57
C ILE A 8 -1.01 -14.58 -2.04
N MET A 9 -1.66 -13.47 -2.40
CA MET A 9 -1.71 -12.97 -3.77
C MET A 9 -0.29 -12.68 -4.31
N LEU A 10 0.55 -11.98 -3.55
CA LEU A 10 1.90 -11.63 -4.00
C LEU A 10 2.76 -12.87 -4.25
N ILE A 11 2.69 -13.87 -3.37
CA ILE A 11 3.46 -15.10 -3.55
C ILE A 11 2.99 -15.88 -4.78
N GLU A 12 1.68 -15.98 -5.01
CA GLU A 12 1.15 -16.62 -6.22
C GLU A 12 1.50 -15.85 -7.50
N MET A 13 1.43 -14.51 -7.48
CA MET A 13 1.85 -13.68 -8.60
C MET A 13 3.34 -13.83 -8.91
N LEU A 14 4.20 -13.86 -7.89
CA LEU A 14 5.64 -14.06 -8.07
C LEU A 14 5.95 -15.42 -8.68
N LYS A 15 5.27 -16.49 -8.23
CA LYS A 15 5.39 -17.82 -8.86
C LYS A 15 4.95 -17.78 -10.32
N LEU A 16 3.81 -17.12 -10.62
CA LEU A 16 3.31 -16.98 -11.99
C LEU A 16 4.34 -16.26 -12.88
N MET A 17 4.88 -15.12 -12.43
CA MET A 17 5.89 -14.37 -13.19
C MET A 17 7.16 -15.21 -13.41
N HIS A 18 7.59 -15.96 -12.40
CA HIS A 18 8.71 -16.90 -12.51
C HIS A 18 8.46 -17.96 -13.58
N HIS A 19 7.29 -18.62 -13.56
CA HIS A 19 6.95 -19.65 -14.56
C HIS A 19 6.77 -19.07 -15.97
N ALA A 20 6.29 -17.83 -16.08
CA ALA A 20 6.19 -17.10 -17.34
C ALA A 20 7.54 -16.62 -17.88
N LYS A 21 8.62 -16.72 -17.08
CA LYS A 21 9.94 -16.13 -17.38
C LYS A 21 9.84 -14.63 -17.68
N ALA A 22 8.95 -13.94 -16.97
CA ALA A 22 8.79 -12.51 -17.12
C ALA A 22 10.02 -11.78 -16.57
N GLU A 23 10.51 -10.80 -17.33
CA GLU A 23 11.65 -9.94 -16.97
C GLU A 23 11.17 -8.48 -16.86
N ASP A 24 11.88 -7.67 -16.08
CA ASP A 24 11.58 -6.24 -15.81
C ASP A 24 10.12 -5.96 -15.40
N VAL A 25 9.56 -6.84 -14.56
CA VAL A 25 8.21 -6.68 -14.03
C VAL A 25 8.19 -5.56 -12.97
N LYS A 26 7.17 -4.69 -13.06
CA LYS A 26 6.86 -3.68 -12.04
C LYS A 26 5.54 -4.02 -11.36
N PHE A 27 5.52 -4.05 -10.02
CA PHE A 27 4.28 -4.14 -9.26
C PHE A 27 3.86 -2.78 -8.75
N ILE A 28 2.58 -2.45 -8.96
CA ILE A 28 1.97 -1.24 -8.44
C ILE A 28 0.78 -1.64 -7.58
N ARG A 29 0.81 -1.27 -6.30
CA ARG A 29 -0.37 -1.35 -5.45
C ARG A 29 -1.17 -0.06 -5.59
N LEU A 30 -2.43 -0.19 -5.98
CA LEU A 30 -3.44 0.86 -5.94
C LEU A 30 -4.44 0.53 -4.84
N GLY A 31 -4.69 1.46 -3.93
CA GLY A 31 -5.56 1.23 -2.79
C GLY A 31 -6.22 2.49 -2.27
N THR A 32 -7.09 2.30 -1.28
CA THR A 32 -7.67 3.39 -0.48
C THR A 32 -6.94 3.51 0.85
N SER A 33 -6.96 4.70 1.46
CA SER A 33 -6.31 4.93 2.75
C SER A 33 -6.99 6.06 3.53
N GLY A 34 -6.76 6.13 4.85
CA GLY A 34 -7.12 7.28 5.68
C GLY A 34 -6.02 8.34 5.66
N GLY A 35 -6.36 9.60 5.36
CA GLY A 35 -5.39 10.69 5.23
C GLY A 35 -5.01 11.30 6.58
N VAL A 36 -3.71 11.52 6.81
CA VAL A 36 -3.18 12.17 8.03
C VAL A 36 -2.63 13.54 7.66
N GLY A 37 -3.36 14.60 8.00
CA GLY A 37 -2.96 15.97 7.69
C GLY A 37 -3.00 16.30 6.19
N VAL A 38 -3.88 15.64 5.42
CA VAL A 38 -4.04 15.82 3.97
C VAL A 38 -5.51 15.97 3.62
N GLU A 39 -5.81 16.74 2.57
CA GLU A 39 -7.19 16.97 2.14
C GLU A 39 -7.82 15.71 1.52
N PRO A 40 -9.12 15.46 1.74
CA PRO A 40 -9.88 14.40 1.07
C PRO A 40 -9.69 14.39 -0.45
N GLY A 41 -9.48 13.20 -1.03
CA GLY A 41 -9.24 13.03 -2.46
C GLY A 41 -7.78 13.22 -2.92
N THR A 42 -6.87 13.60 -2.01
CA THR A 42 -5.43 13.68 -2.31
C THR A 42 -4.83 12.28 -2.52
N VAL A 43 -4.08 12.06 -3.59
CA VAL A 43 -3.32 10.83 -3.77
C VAL A 43 -2.05 10.88 -2.93
N VAL A 44 -1.84 9.87 -2.09
CA VAL A 44 -0.60 9.73 -1.33
C VAL A 44 0.31 8.74 -2.03
N VAL A 45 1.46 9.26 -2.41
CA VAL A 45 2.54 8.51 -3.02
C VAL A 45 3.52 8.09 -1.93
N THR A 46 3.55 6.78 -1.64
CA THR A 46 4.29 6.25 -0.49
C THR A 46 5.80 6.36 -0.73
N THR A 47 6.51 7.02 0.18
CA THR A 47 7.99 7.03 0.18
C THR A 47 8.57 5.85 0.96
N ASN A 48 7.84 5.39 1.99
CA ASN A 48 8.11 4.17 2.75
C ASN A 48 6.88 3.76 3.59
N ALA A 49 6.79 2.48 3.91
CA ALA A 49 5.80 1.90 4.82
C ALA A 49 6.35 1.74 6.24
N MET A 50 5.54 2.11 7.23
CA MET A 50 5.80 2.00 8.67
C MET A 50 4.80 1.03 9.30
N ASN A 51 5.21 0.20 10.25
CA ASN A 51 4.34 -0.72 10.98
C ASN A 51 3.75 -0.10 12.26
N GLY A 52 2.90 -0.84 12.97
CA GLY A 52 2.33 -0.43 14.26
C GLY A 52 3.35 -0.19 15.38
N GLU A 53 4.58 -0.72 15.27
CA GLU A 53 5.69 -0.42 16.19
C GLU A 53 6.38 0.91 15.88
N LEU A 54 5.88 1.65 14.87
CA LEU A 54 6.45 2.89 14.35
C LEU A 54 7.87 2.73 13.78
N THR A 55 8.14 1.56 13.19
CA THR A 55 9.38 1.20 12.50
C THR A 55 9.12 0.89 11.02
N ASP A 56 10.15 0.97 10.21
CA ASP A 56 10.15 0.65 8.77
C ASP A 56 10.33 -0.86 8.51
N LYS A 57 9.60 -1.69 9.27
CA LYS A 57 9.76 -3.14 9.25
C LYS A 57 8.44 -3.85 9.03
N TYR A 58 8.46 -4.83 8.13
CA TYR A 58 7.45 -5.87 8.05
C TYR A 58 7.79 -6.99 9.03
N VAL A 59 6.88 -7.29 9.95
CA VAL A 59 7.02 -8.37 10.94
C VAL A 59 6.22 -9.59 10.49
N GLN A 60 6.86 -10.76 10.52
CA GLN A 60 6.21 -12.04 10.26
C GLN A 60 6.60 -13.08 11.31
N TRP A 61 5.64 -13.91 11.71
CA TRP A 61 5.89 -15.05 12.57
C TRP A 61 6.03 -16.32 11.71
N ILE A 62 7.18 -17.00 11.82
CA ILE A 62 7.45 -18.26 11.10
C ILE A 62 7.91 -19.30 12.11
N ALA A 63 7.15 -20.40 12.22
CA ALA A 63 7.41 -21.48 13.18
C ALA A 63 7.61 -20.96 14.63
N GLY A 64 6.75 -20.02 15.05
CA GLY A 64 6.80 -19.42 16.39
C GLY A 64 7.94 -18.40 16.60
N LYS A 65 8.74 -18.09 15.57
CA LYS A 65 9.83 -17.11 15.65
C LYS A 65 9.45 -15.81 14.96
N ARG A 66 9.79 -14.67 15.57
CA ARG A 66 9.59 -13.33 15.01
C ARG A 66 10.69 -13.03 13.99
N TYR A 67 10.29 -12.70 12.77
CA TYR A 67 11.16 -12.23 11.70
C TYR A 67 10.81 -10.79 11.39
N GLU A 68 11.81 -9.93 11.43
CA GLU A 68 11.71 -8.55 10.95
C GLU A 68 12.36 -8.45 9.58
N ARG A 69 11.71 -7.74 8.67
CA ARG A 69 12.23 -7.45 7.33
C ARG A 69 12.05 -5.98 7.05
N LEU A 70 13.04 -5.35 6.45
CA LEU A 70 12.93 -3.94 6.10
C LEU A 70 11.87 -3.75 5.00
N THR A 71 11.19 -2.61 5.04
CA THR A 71 10.28 -2.12 3.99
C THR A 71 10.98 -1.23 2.97
N LEU A 72 12.20 -0.77 3.28
CA LEU A 72 13.14 -0.15 2.33
C LEU A 72 14.43 -0.95 2.23
N SER A 73 15.14 -0.75 1.12
CA SER A 73 16.57 -0.94 1.09
C SER A 73 17.29 0.39 1.21
N TYR A 74 18.17 0.48 2.21
CA TYR A 74 19.50 1.02 1.96
C TYR A 74 20.35 -0.17 1.52
N THR A 75 21.32 0.01 0.64
CA THR A 75 22.20 -1.04 0.10
C THR A 75 22.65 -1.99 1.22
N HIS A 76 21.98 -3.14 1.34
CA HIS A 76 22.30 -4.14 2.35
C HIS A 76 22.69 -5.42 1.63
N VAL A 77 24.00 -5.68 1.64
CA VAL A 77 24.58 -6.95 1.24
C VAL A 77 24.09 -8.00 2.23
N TYR A 78 23.16 -8.86 1.81
CA TYR A 78 22.82 -10.06 2.59
C TYR A 78 23.92 -11.10 2.42
N THR A 79 24.63 -11.43 3.50
CA THR A 79 25.38 -12.69 3.58
C THR A 79 24.45 -13.77 4.15
N THR A 80 23.79 -14.53 3.28
CA THR A 80 22.99 -15.70 3.68
C THR A 80 23.92 -16.88 3.95
N ALA A 81 24.17 -17.20 5.23
CA ALA A 81 24.95 -18.37 5.63
C ALA A 81 24.35 -19.73 5.19
N ASN A 82 23.08 -19.76 4.76
CA ASN A 82 22.33 -21.01 4.52
C ASN A 82 21.86 -21.23 3.06
N TYR A 83 22.24 -20.35 2.12
CA TYR A 83 22.07 -20.60 0.69
C TYR A 83 23.41 -20.35 0.01
N LYS A 84 24.26 -21.39 -0.04
CA LYS A 84 25.38 -21.43 -0.99
C LYS A 84 24.77 -21.34 -2.39
N HIS A 85 25.29 -20.43 -3.21
CA HIS A 85 24.90 -20.18 -4.60
C HIS A 85 23.65 -19.30 -4.75
N LEU A 86 23.79 -18.00 -4.49
CA LEU A 86 23.52 -16.91 -5.44
C LEU A 86 23.69 -15.60 -4.64
N GLN A 87 24.84 -14.94 -4.80
CA GLN A 87 24.92 -13.51 -4.49
C GLN A 87 24.17 -12.81 -5.61
N ILE A 88 22.95 -12.34 -5.33
CA ILE A 88 22.22 -11.46 -6.24
C ILE A 88 22.15 -10.12 -5.55
N GLU A 89 22.97 -9.18 -6.00
CA GLU A 89 22.69 -7.78 -5.77
C GLU A 89 21.43 -7.45 -6.57
N ARG A 90 20.38 -7.06 -5.87
CA ARG A 90 19.14 -6.58 -6.50
C ARG A 90 18.85 -5.22 -5.91
N GLU A 91 19.03 -4.19 -6.74
CA GLU A 91 18.52 -2.86 -6.46
C GLU A 91 17.00 -2.91 -6.54
N THR A 92 16.33 -2.97 -5.38
CA THR A 92 14.90 -2.77 -5.31
C THR A 92 14.56 -1.96 -4.06
N TRP A 93 13.90 -0.84 -4.27
CA TRP A 93 13.26 0.02 -3.28
C TRP A 93 11.92 0.45 -3.90
N LEU A 94 11.13 1.24 -3.18
CA LEU A 94 10.05 2.00 -3.81
C LEU A 94 10.68 2.92 -4.89
N ASP A 95 10.66 2.43 -6.13
CA ASP A 95 11.39 2.92 -7.31
C ASP A 95 11.21 4.43 -7.50
N GLU A 96 12.26 5.19 -7.19
CA GLU A 96 12.21 6.64 -7.22
C GLU A 96 11.84 7.22 -8.57
N ASP A 97 12.22 6.57 -9.66
CA ASP A 97 11.90 7.04 -11.00
C ASP A 97 10.45 6.73 -11.33
N LEU A 98 9.94 5.55 -10.99
CA LEU A 98 8.51 5.24 -11.09
C LEU A 98 7.66 6.20 -10.24
N ARG A 99 8.15 6.58 -9.05
CA ARG A 99 7.52 7.61 -8.22
C ARG A 99 7.48 8.97 -8.92
N LYS A 100 8.58 9.41 -9.52
CA LYS A 100 8.63 10.68 -10.28
C LYS A 100 7.66 10.64 -11.45
N ASP A 101 7.64 9.54 -12.21
CA ASP A 101 6.75 9.36 -13.36
C ASP A 101 5.27 9.45 -12.95
N LEU A 102 4.93 8.91 -11.78
CA LEU A 102 3.56 8.97 -11.28
C LEU A 102 3.16 10.33 -10.74
N ILE A 103 4.08 11.04 -10.09
CA ILE A 103 3.85 12.44 -9.69
C ILE A 103 3.65 13.31 -10.94
N ALA A 104 4.46 13.10 -11.99
CA ALA A 104 4.32 13.81 -13.26
C ALA A 104 2.97 13.51 -13.93
N THR A 105 2.59 12.23 -14.01
CA THR A 105 1.29 11.79 -14.55
C THR A 105 0.12 12.43 -13.79
N ALA A 106 0.20 12.49 -12.46
CA ALA A 106 -0.83 13.12 -11.65
C ALA A 106 -0.93 14.63 -11.90
N ALA A 107 0.20 15.31 -12.07
CA ALA A 107 0.24 16.73 -12.41
C ALA A 107 -0.42 17.02 -13.77
N GLU A 108 -0.15 16.20 -14.78
CA GLU A 108 -0.79 16.29 -16.11
C GLU A 108 -2.32 16.14 -16.05
N ASN A 109 -2.81 15.34 -15.09
CA ASN A 109 -4.23 15.05 -14.90
C ASN A 109 -4.90 15.93 -13.83
N ASN A 110 -4.22 16.95 -13.30
CA ASN A 110 -4.71 17.81 -12.21
C ASN A 110 -5.17 17.03 -10.96
N ILE A 111 -4.49 15.92 -10.66
CA ILE A 111 -4.76 15.11 -9.47
C ILE A 111 -3.89 15.63 -8.32
N PRO A 112 -4.47 16.03 -7.17
CA PRO A 112 -3.70 16.46 -6.02
C PRO A 112 -2.85 15.31 -5.48
N VAL A 113 -1.54 15.55 -5.30
CA VAL A 113 -0.59 14.54 -4.83
C VAL A 113 0.23 15.07 -3.67
N VAL A 114 0.48 14.19 -2.70
CA VAL A 114 1.50 14.37 -1.67
C VAL A 114 2.35 13.12 -1.54
N THR A 115 3.64 13.29 -1.23
CA THR A 115 4.54 12.19 -0.92
C THR A 115 4.73 12.08 0.59
N GLY A 116 4.77 10.87 1.14
CA GLY A 116 5.05 10.68 2.56
C GLY A 116 5.08 9.23 3.00
N LEU A 117 5.33 9.02 4.28
CA LEU A 117 5.25 7.68 4.87
C LEU A 117 3.80 7.21 4.92
N THR A 118 3.64 5.89 4.85
CA THR A 118 2.35 5.21 4.99
C THR A 118 2.40 4.33 6.23
N LEU A 119 1.46 4.51 7.17
CA LEU A 119 1.29 3.59 8.29
C LEU A 119 0.47 2.39 7.83
N CYS A 120 1.03 1.20 7.97
CA CYS A 120 0.38 -0.08 7.73
C CYS A 120 -0.10 -0.66 9.06
N ALA A 121 -1.41 -0.64 9.29
CA ALA A 121 -2.06 -1.20 10.45
C ALA A 121 -2.49 -2.65 10.21
N ASP A 122 -2.47 -3.47 11.25
CA ASP A 122 -2.95 -4.86 11.18
C ASP A 122 -4.48 -4.98 11.36
N ASP A 123 -5.11 -3.92 11.87
CA ASP A 123 -6.55 -3.82 12.09
C ASP A 123 -7.09 -2.48 11.56
N PHE A 124 -8.35 -2.46 11.12
CA PHE A 124 -8.99 -1.28 10.55
C PHE A 124 -9.47 -0.29 11.62
N TYR A 125 -9.81 -0.75 12.83
CA TYR A 125 -10.38 0.07 13.89
C TYR A 125 -9.33 0.49 14.90
N GLU A 126 -9.01 -0.37 15.86
CA GLU A 126 -8.06 -0.10 16.95
C GLU A 126 -6.64 0.11 16.42
N GLY A 127 -6.25 -0.64 15.39
CA GLY A 127 -4.97 -0.45 14.70
C GLY A 127 -4.80 0.92 14.02
N GLN A 128 -5.91 1.62 13.75
CA GLN A 128 -5.91 2.96 13.14
C GLN A 128 -6.44 4.05 14.10
N MET A 129 -6.58 3.74 15.39
CA MET A 129 -7.11 4.65 16.41
C MET A 129 -8.52 5.18 16.09
N ARG A 130 -9.39 4.36 15.48
CA ARG A 130 -10.77 4.76 15.20
C ARG A 130 -11.64 4.69 16.45
N LEU A 131 -12.60 5.62 16.62
CA LEU A 131 -13.49 5.66 17.80
C LEU A 131 -14.85 5.00 17.54
N ASP A 132 -15.06 4.49 16.33
CA ASP A 132 -16.33 3.91 15.85
C ASP A 132 -16.28 2.39 15.69
N GLY A 133 -15.29 1.74 16.32
CA GLY A 133 -15.22 0.29 16.47
C GLY A 133 -16.15 -0.23 17.57
N PHE A 134 -16.38 -1.54 17.59
CA PHE A 134 -17.11 -2.18 18.69
C PHE A 134 -16.31 -2.17 20.00
N PHE A 135 -14.99 -2.42 19.90
CA PHE A 135 -14.03 -2.24 20.98
C PHE A 135 -13.29 -0.90 20.79
N CYS A 136 -13.03 -0.21 21.89
CA CYS A 136 -12.30 1.05 21.91
C CYS A 136 -11.75 1.28 23.33
N GLU A 137 -10.49 0.91 23.55
CA GLU A 137 -9.83 1.04 24.86
C GLU A 137 -9.09 2.37 25.06
N TYR A 138 -9.25 3.33 24.14
CA TYR A 138 -8.62 4.64 24.17
C TYR A 138 -9.63 5.76 23.95
N LYS A 139 -9.24 6.98 24.32
CA LYS A 139 -10.06 8.19 24.19
C LYS A 139 -9.71 9.01 22.95
N SER A 140 -10.54 10.02 22.69
CA SER A 140 -10.39 10.91 21.53
C SER A 140 -9.09 11.71 21.54
N ASP A 141 -8.67 12.19 22.71
CA ASP A 141 -7.38 12.87 22.91
C ASP A 141 -6.20 11.96 22.56
N GLU A 142 -6.21 10.70 23.02
CA GLU A 142 -5.17 9.71 22.70
C GLU A 142 -5.09 9.42 21.20
N LYS A 143 -6.23 9.34 20.50
CA LYS A 143 -6.28 9.25 19.03
C LYS A 143 -5.56 10.44 18.39
N PHE A 144 -5.95 11.66 18.75
CA PHE A 144 -5.38 12.85 18.11
C PHE A 144 -3.90 13.03 18.42
N ASP A 145 -3.45 12.68 19.62
CA ASP A 145 -2.04 12.71 19.97
C ASP A 145 -1.23 11.67 19.20
N PHE A 146 -1.77 10.48 18.97
CA PHE A 146 -1.16 9.50 18.07
C PHE A 146 -1.09 10.00 16.63
N LEU A 147 -2.17 10.57 16.09
CA LEU A 147 -2.20 11.11 14.73
C LEU A 147 -1.19 12.25 14.54
N LYS A 148 -1.04 13.16 15.52
CA LYS A 148 0.01 14.19 15.51
C LYS A 148 1.40 13.54 15.48
N LYS A 149 1.65 12.58 16.37
CA LYS A 149 2.94 11.87 16.48
C LYS A 149 3.36 11.21 15.17
N ILE A 150 2.46 10.52 14.48
CA ILE A 150 2.80 9.88 13.19
C ILE A 150 2.93 10.91 12.06
N HIS A 151 2.14 11.98 12.09
CA HIS A 151 2.25 13.08 11.13
C HIS A 151 3.62 13.77 11.21
N GLU A 152 4.11 14.03 12.41
CA GLU A 152 5.45 14.57 12.71
C GLU A 152 6.57 13.65 12.23
N LYS A 153 6.34 12.33 12.25
CA LYS A 153 7.25 11.33 11.65
C LYS A 153 7.22 11.31 10.12
N GLY A 154 6.34 12.06 9.48
CA GLY A 154 6.20 12.12 8.03
C GLY A 154 5.09 11.21 7.45
N VAL A 155 4.27 10.59 8.29
CA VAL A 155 3.11 9.81 7.82
C VAL A 155 2.06 10.74 7.21
N ARG A 156 1.53 10.35 6.05
CA ARG A 156 0.47 11.08 5.33
C ARG A 156 -0.78 10.24 5.10
N ASN A 157 -0.70 8.93 5.27
CA ASN A 157 -1.87 8.06 5.23
C ASN A 157 -1.72 6.78 6.07
N ILE A 158 -2.84 6.12 6.31
CA ILE A 158 -2.98 4.85 7.05
C ILE A 158 -3.78 3.84 6.20
N GLU A 159 -3.30 2.62 6.13
CA GLU A 159 -3.85 1.50 5.35
C GLU A 159 -3.40 0.16 5.98
N MET A 160 -3.49 -1.00 5.29
CA MET A 160 -3.32 -2.31 5.94
C MET A 160 -2.39 -3.32 5.25
N GLU A 161 -1.62 -2.92 4.24
CA GLU A 161 -0.89 -3.87 3.39
C GLU A 161 0.48 -3.39 2.89
N SER A 162 0.84 -2.11 3.02
CA SER A 162 2.04 -1.52 2.42
C SER A 162 3.34 -2.10 2.94
N THR A 163 3.43 -2.46 4.24
CA THR A 163 4.65 -3.09 4.79
C THR A 163 4.91 -4.46 4.15
N CYS A 164 3.87 -5.28 4.02
CA CYS A 164 3.94 -6.58 3.36
C CYS A 164 4.29 -6.44 1.88
N PHE A 165 3.63 -5.50 1.19
CA PHE A 165 3.89 -5.22 -0.22
C PHE A 165 5.36 -4.86 -0.42
N ALA A 166 5.83 -3.79 0.23
CA ALA A 166 7.18 -3.25 0.06
C ALA A 166 8.26 -4.29 0.42
N SER A 167 8.08 -5.00 1.54
CA SER A 167 9.05 -6.02 1.97
C SER A 167 9.08 -7.24 1.06
N THR A 168 7.93 -7.67 0.52
CA THR A 168 7.85 -8.86 -0.33
C THR A 168 8.38 -8.59 -1.73
N THR A 169 8.03 -7.45 -2.34
CA THR A 169 8.58 -7.04 -3.64
C THR A 169 10.10 -6.83 -3.55
N TYR A 170 10.56 -6.20 -2.47
CA TYR A 170 11.98 -6.06 -2.17
C TYR A 170 12.68 -7.43 -2.14
N ARG A 171 12.21 -8.35 -1.30
CA ARG A 171 12.79 -9.70 -1.16
C ARG A 171 12.76 -10.50 -2.46
N ALA A 172 11.72 -10.31 -3.27
CA ALA A 172 11.59 -10.96 -4.57
C ALA A 172 12.54 -10.37 -5.63
N GLY A 173 13.13 -9.19 -5.37
CA GLY A 173 13.94 -8.49 -6.35
C GLY A 173 13.14 -7.98 -7.54
N VAL A 174 11.86 -7.68 -7.31
CA VAL A 174 10.96 -7.10 -8.30
C VAL A 174 10.81 -5.62 -7.97
N LYS A 175 10.93 -4.75 -8.98
CA LYS A 175 10.66 -3.32 -8.80
C LYS A 175 9.20 -3.16 -8.37
N GLY A 176 8.96 -2.64 -7.18
CA GLY A 176 7.64 -2.56 -6.59
C GLY A 176 7.40 -1.16 -6.08
N GLU A 177 6.21 -0.63 -6.33
CA GLU A 177 5.82 0.68 -5.87
C GLU A 177 4.39 0.70 -5.31
N THR A 178 4.16 1.56 -4.34
CA THR A 178 2.87 1.65 -3.63
C THR A 178 2.30 3.05 -3.75
N TYR A 179 1.09 3.16 -4.28
CA TYR A 179 0.36 4.44 -4.33
C TYR A 179 -1.05 4.22 -3.85
N MET A 180 -1.51 5.05 -2.94
CA MET A 180 -2.85 4.95 -2.43
C MET A 180 -3.58 6.24 -2.69
N ILE A 181 -4.75 6.11 -3.28
CA ILE A 181 -5.70 7.19 -3.36
C ILE A 181 -6.24 7.35 -1.93
N HIS A 182 -6.13 8.54 -1.34
CA HIS A 182 -6.94 8.82 -0.16
C HIS A 182 -8.38 8.92 -0.61
N MET A 183 -9.11 7.81 -0.49
CA MET A 183 -10.56 7.84 -0.62
C MET A 183 -11.11 8.25 0.72
N ASP A 184 -11.84 9.37 0.71
CA ASP A 184 -12.54 9.92 1.85
C ASP A 184 -13.52 8.88 2.42
N ARG A 185 -13.05 8.14 3.42
CA ARG A 185 -13.88 7.34 4.33
C ARG A 185 -13.34 7.47 5.73
N ASP A 186 -13.52 8.65 6.33
CA ASP A 186 -13.60 8.88 7.79
C ASP A 186 -12.41 8.41 8.66
N ALA A 187 -11.36 7.78 8.12
CA ALA A 187 -10.41 7.00 8.91
C ALA A 187 -9.43 7.83 9.74
N ALA A 188 -9.26 9.10 9.40
CA ALA A 188 -8.37 10.00 10.13
C ALA A 188 -8.88 11.45 10.13
N ALA A 189 -10.21 11.64 10.11
CA ALA A 189 -10.84 12.96 10.06
C ALA A 189 -10.39 13.88 11.22
N TRP A 190 -9.36 14.68 10.95
CA TRP A 190 -9.14 15.97 11.59
C TRP A 190 -10.24 16.97 11.19
N HIS A 191 -10.95 16.72 10.09
CA HIS A 191 -12.07 17.53 9.62
C HIS A 191 -13.32 16.67 9.36
N VAL A 192 -14.40 17.00 10.06
CA VAL A 192 -15.71 16.31 10.04
C VAL A 192 -16.58 16.87 8.91
N HIS A 193 -16.12 16.85 7.66
CA HIS A 193 -16.95 17.28 6.53
C HIS A 193 -16.94 16.25 5.40
N ARG A 194 -18.05 15.50 5.35
CA ARG A 194 -18.39 14.58 4.25
C ARG A 194 -18.50 15.35 2.94
N LYS A 195 -17.74 14.98 1.91
CA LYS A 195 -18.12 15.25 0.52
C LYS A 195 -18.17 13.94 -0.28
N PRO A 196 -19.27 13.67 -1.02
CA PRO A 196 -19.38 12.45 -1.81
C PRO A 196 -18.53 12.58 -3.08
N LEU A 197 -17.38 11.90 -3.13
CA LEU A 197 -16.48 11.88 -4.29
C LEU A 197 -16.17 10.45 -4.77
N LEU A 198 -17.12 9.52 -4.56
CA LEU A 198 -16.91 8.08 -4.76
C LEU A 198 -17.07 7.58 -6.20
N LEU A 199 -17.46 8.41 -7.17
CA LEU A 199 -17.91 7.92 -8.49
C LEU A 199 -17.06 8.33 -9.70
N THR A 200 -16.11 9.25 -9.59
CA THR A 200 -15.45 9.79 -10.80
C THR A 200 -14.03 9.28 -11.07
N LEU A 201 -13.31 8.78 -10.05
CA LEU A 201 -11.89 8.40 -10.22
C LEU A 201 -11.67 6.92 -10.59
N LEU A 202 -12.50 6.01 -10.09
CA LEU A 202 -12.45 4.59 -10.51
C LEU A 202 -12.74 4.47 -12.01
N ASP A 203 -13.72 5.22 -12.51
CA ASP A 203 -14.03 5.30 -13.94
C ASP A 203 -12.86 5.85 -14.77
N TYR A 204 -12.06 6.77 -14.21
CA TYR A 204 -10.90 7.35 -14.90
C TYR A 204 -9.70 6.40 -14.95
N VAL A 205 -9.39 5.71 -13.85
CA VAL A 205 -8.26 4.75 -13.78
C VAL A 205 -8.52 3.50 -14.63
N PHE A 206 -9.78 3.03 -14.70
CA PHE A 206 -10.16 1.95 -15.61
C PHE A 206 -10.18 2.39 -17.08
N ALA A 207 -10.37 3.68 -17.37
CA ALA A 207 -10.39 4.20 -18.74
C ALA A 207 -9.00 4.43 -19.34
N THR A 208 -7.98 4.77 -18.54
CA THR A 208 -6.64 5.17 -19.04
C THR A 208 -5.60 4.05 -19.08
N LEU A 209 -5.78 2.95 -18.34
CA LEU A 209 -4.79 1.85 -18.26
C LEU A 209 -5.11 0.60 -19.09
N TRP A 210 -6.07 0.65 -20.03
CA TRP A 210 -6.46 -0.53 -20.82
C TRP A 210 -6.29 -0.33 -22.34
N ILE A 211 -5.03 -0.25 -22.79
CA ILE A 211 -4.68 -0.54 -24.18
C ILE A 211 -4.46 -2.06 -24.28
N GLY A 212 -5.47 -2.78 -24.76
CA GLY A 212 -5.40 -4.22 -24.97
C GLY A 212 -6.76 -4.85 -25.27
N ALA A 213 -7.27 -4.62 -26.47
CA ALA A 213 -8.54 -5.15 -26.94
C ALA A 213 -8.53 -6.69 -27.00
N SER A 214 -8.97 -7.41 -25.96
CA SER A 214 -9.39 -8.82 -26.04
C SER A 214 -10.07 -9.37 -24.78
N PHE A 215 -10.96 -8.64 -24.08
CA PHE A 215 -11.73 -9.27 -22.97
C PHE A 215 -13.13 -8.69 -22.72
N ARG A 216 -13.81 -8.18 -23.77
CA ARG A 216 -15.18 -7.63 -23.64
C ARG A 216 -16.28 -8.66 -23.34
N HIS A 217 -16.05 -9.96 -23.53
CA HIS A 217 -17.13 -10.96 -23.44
C HIS A 217 -17.29 -11.65 -22.09
N ALA A 218 -16.35 -11.52 -21.15
CA ALA A 218 -16.43 -12.23 -19.86
C ALA A 218 -17.16 -11.44 -18.75
N TYR A 219 -17.28 -10.11 -18.88
CA TYR A 219 -17.77 -9.25 -17.79
C TYR A 219 -19.29 -9.06 -17.74
N SER A 220 -20.02 -9.25 -18.85
CA SER A 220 -21.50 -9.07 -18.83
C SER A 220 -22.24 -10.22 -18.13
N ALA A 221 -21.58 -11.35 -17.88
CA ALA A 221 -22.21 -12.53 -17.29
C ALA A 221 -22.19 -12.51 -15.74
N PHE A 222 -21.28 -11.77 -15.12
CA PHE A 222 -21.07 -11.87 -13.66
C PHE A 222 -21.95 -10.91 -12.83
N PHE A 223 -22.50 -9.85 -13.44
CA PHE A 223 -23.28 -8.83 -12.72
C PHE A 223 -24.80 -9.08 -12.66
N PHE A 224 -25.32 -10.08 -13.37
CA PHE A 224 -26.76 -10.37 -13.38
C PHE A 224 -27.21 -11.43 -12.35
N GLN A 225 -26.30 -11.96 -11.53
CA GLN A 225 -26.59 -13.14 -10.69
C GLN A 225 -26.53 -12.94 -9.17
N THR A 226 -26.35 -11.71 -8.67
CA THR A 226 -26.24 -11.46 -7.21
C THR A 226 -27.22 -10.42 -6.65
N THR A 227 -28.28 -10.10 -7.38
CA THR A 227 -29.46 -9.42 -6.81
C THR A 227 -30.65 -10.36 -6.77
N TYR A 228 -30.70 -11.21 -5.73
CA TYR A 228 -31.90 -11.68 -5.04
C TYR A 228 -31.52 -12.10 -3.61
#